data_AF-A0A8H3XFZ8-F1
#
_entry.id   AF-A0A8H3XFZ8-F1
#
_cell.length_a   1.000
_cell.length_b   1.000
_cell.length_c   1.000
_cell.angle_alpha   90.00
_cell.angle_beta   90.00
_cell.angle_gamma   90.00
#
_symmetry.space_group_name_H-M   'P 1'
#
loop_
_entity.id
_entity.type
_entity.pdbx_description
1 polymer ?
#
loop_
_entity_poly.entity_id
_entity_poly.type
_entity_poly.pdbx_seq_one_letter_code
_entity_poly.pdbx_strand_id
1 'polypeptide(L)'
;MWCCLLFQPRGGEYYSIKISQFVFTSDGRLRFTKYSQKNDQNSIESDNTGLIIPVPPDFADFQSPIHNFKLYISKRSDDCQSPYLHLRINNKSAYKFF
;
A
#
# COMPACT_ATOMS: atom_id res chain seq x y z
N MET A 1 -7.57 -2.92 6.68
CA MET A 1 -7.13 -3.73 7.84
C MET A 1 -5.79 -4.42 7.60
N TRP A 2 -5.59 -5.14 6.48
CA TRP A 2 -4.36 -5.90 6.19
C TRP A 2 -3.05 -5.10 6.29
N CYS A 3 -3.00 -3.86 5.80
CA CYS A 3 -1.78 -3.04 5.88
C CYS A 3 -1.28 -2.84 7.32
N CYS A 4 -2.21 -2.65 8.27
CA CYS A 4 -1.85 -2.44 9.67
C CYS A 4 -1.27 -3.71 10.32
N LEU A 5 -1.79 -4.88 9.92
CA LEU A 5 -1.34 -6.17 10.43
C LEU A 5 -0.01 -6.62 9.83
N LEU A 6 0.21 -6.33 8.54
CA LEU A 6 1.34 -6.88 7.79
C LEU A 6 2.55 -5.95 7.73
N PHE A 7 2.33 -4.64 7.58
CA PHE A 7 3.40 -3.69 7.23
C PHE A 7 3.88 -2.84 8.41
N GLN A 8 3.25 -3.01 9.57
CA GLN A 8 3.58 -2.29 10.81
C GLN A 8 3.70 -0.76 10.58
N PRO A 9 2.72 -0.09 9.94
CA PRO A 9 2.76 1.36 9.77
C PRO A 9 2.61 2.03 11.14
N ARG A 10 3.46 3.01 11.44
CA ARG A 10 3.30 3.88 12.62
C ARG A 10 2.23 4.95 12.35
N GLY A 11 1.77 5.63 13.40
CA GLY A 11 0.74 6.67 13.29
C GLY A 11 1.05 7.69 12.19
N GLY A 12 0.18 7.77 11.18
CA GLY A 12 0.35 8.64 10.00
C GLY A 12 0.98 7.96 8.78
N GLU A 13 1.92 7.01 8.96
CA GLU A 13 2.59 6.29 7.85
C GLU A 13 1.60 5.51 6.99
N TYR A 14 0.49 5.06 7.59
CA TYR A 14 -0.58 4.36 6.88
C TYR A 14 -1.10 5.16 5.67
N TYR A 15 -1.24 6.49 5.80
CA TYR A 15 -1.77 7.33 4.72
C TYR A 15 -0.75 7.64 3.61
N SER A 16 0.55 7.40 3.86
CA SER A 16 1.62 7.68 2.90
C SER A 16 2.07 6.44 2.13
N ILE A 17 1.47 5.27 2.38
CA ILE A 17 1.71 4.06 1.60
C ILE A 17 1.35 4.31 0.14
N LYS A 18 2.25 3.98 -0.79
CA LYS A 18 2.09 4.07 -2.24
C LYS A 18 1.86 2.70 -2.87
N ILE A 19 1.12 2.66 -3.98
CA ILE A 19 0.88 1.41 -4.73
C ILE A 19 2.19 0.84 -5.30
N SER A 20 3.12 1.71 -5.71
CA SER A 20 4.43 1.29 -6.23
C SER A 20 5.29 0.53 -5.21
N GLN A 21 4.94 0.57 -3.93
CA GLN A 21 5.61 -0.23 -2.89
C GLN A 21 5.16 -1.70 -2.87
N PHE A 22 4.12 -2.07 -3.63
CA PHE A 22 3.60 -3.43 -3.74
C PHE A 22 4.17 -4.11 -4.98
N VAL A 23 5.03 -5.11 -4.79
CA VAL A 23 5.54 -5.95 -5.88
C VAL A 23 4.95 -7.34 -5.76
N PHE A 24 3.97 -7.65 -6.60
CA PHE A 24 3.42 -8.99 -6.72
C PHE A 24 4.33 -9.85 -7.59
N THR A 25 4.76 -10.99 -7.06
CA THR A 25 5.66 -11.92 -7.76
C THR A 25 4.89 -13.05 -8.43
N SER A 26 5.51 -13.70 -9.42
CA SER A 26 4.89 -14.78 -10.21
C SER A 26 4.58 -16.03 -9.39
N ASP A 27 5.29 -16.25 -8.28
CA ASP A 27 5.06 -17.32 -7.30
C ASP A 27 3.87 -17.03 -6.35
N GLY A 28 3.10 -15.97 -6.62
CA GLY A 28 1.90 -15.60 -5.87
C GLY A 28 2.17 -14.84 -4.57
N ARG A 29 3.44 -14.51 -4.26
CA ARG A 29 3.82 -13.71 -3.09
C ARG A 29 3.67 -12.21 -3.33
N LEU A 30 3.78 -11.45 -2.24
CA LEU A 30 3.88 -10.00 -2.27
C LEU A 30 5.15 -9.57 -1.52
N ARG A 31 5.94 -8.68 -2.14
CA ARG A 31 7.03 -7.96 -1.48
C ARG A 31 6.59 -6.52 -1.29
N PHE A 32 6.49 -6.07 -0.04
CA PHE A 32 6.18 -4.69 0.28
C PHE A 32 7.45 -3.96 0.73
N THR A 33 7.82 -2.87 0.06
CA THR A 33 9.01 -2.07 0.43
C THR A 33 8.62 -0.90 1.31
N LYS A 34 9.09 -0.87 2.56
CA LYS A 34 8.84 0.21 3.54
C LYS A 34 10.05 1.15 3.61
N TYR A 35 9.87 2.41 3.19
CA TYR A 35 10.96 3.40 3.09
C TYR A 35 11.15 4.33 4.31
N SER A 36 10.19 4.41 5.23
CA SER A 36 10.22 5.38 6.33
C SER A 36 10.13 4.68 7.67
N GLN A 37 11.08 4.96 8.57
CA GLN A 37 10.94 4.71 9.99
C GLN A 37 11.14 6.03 10.74
N LYS A 38 10.22 6.37 11.64
CA LYS A 38 10.24 7.62 12.43
C LYS A 38 11.55 7.91 13.20
N ASN A 39 12.48 6.95 13.27
CA ASN A 39 13.75 7.08 14.00
C ASN A 39 14.99 7.09 13.09
N ASP A 40 14.85 7.36 11.79
CA ASP A 40 16.00 7.54 10.87
C ASP A 40 16.71 8.90 11.08
N GLN A 41 16.88 9.32 12.35
CA GLN A 41 17.68 10.49 12.72
C GLN A 41 19.17 10.17 12.54
N ASN A 42 19.65 10.26 11.29
CA ASN A 42 21.05 10.23 10.79
C ASN A 42 21.38 9.15 9.73
N SER A 43 20.42 8.42 9.17
CA SER A 43 20.74 7.62 7.98
C SER A 43 20.90 8.55 6.78
N ILE A 44 22.12 8.60 6.23
CA ILE A 44 22.50 9.37 5.04
C ILE A 44 21.51 8.99 3.93
N GLU A 45 20.82 9.98 3.36
CA GLU A 45 19.71 9.81 2.41
C GLU A 45 20.09 9.04 1.12
N SER A 46 21.39 8.81 0.86
CA SER A 46 21.88 8.15 -0.35
C SER A 46 21.63 6.64 -0.40
N ASP A 47 21.48 5.97 0.75
CA ASP A 47 21.39 4.50 0.86
C ASP A 47 20.11 4.03 1.58
N ASN A 48 18.98 4.72 1.39
CA ASN A 48 17.70 4.32 1.97
C ASN A 48 17.19 3.02 1.31
N THR A 49 17.78 1.91 1.71
CA THR A 49 17.41 0.54 1.37
C THR A 49 16.14 0.20 2.16
N GLY A 50 14.99 0.60 1.62
CA GLY A 50 13.70 0.35 2.26
C GLY A 50 13.54 -1.11 2.70
N LEU A 51 13.00 -1.32 3.90
CA LEU A 51 12.78 -2.64 4.48
C LEU A 51 11.78 -3.43 3.62
N ILE A 52 12.22 -4.57 3.08
CA ILE A 52 11.35 -5.47 2.33
C ILE A 52 10.62 -6.39 3.30
N ILE A 53 9.29 -6.30 3.32
CA ILE A 53 8.41 -7.16 4.10
C ILE A 53 7.78 -8.19 3.15
N PRO A 54 8.15 -9.48 3.24
CA PRO A 54 7.54 -10.53 2.44
C PRO A 54 6.17 -10.92 3.02
N VAL A 55 5.19 -11.08 2.16
CA VAL A 55 3.87 -11.66 2.47
C VAL A 55 3.75 -12.97 1.69
N PRO A 56 3.50 -14.11 2.38
CA PRO A 56 3.35 -15.40 1.73
C PRO A 56 2.13 -15.43 0.80
N PRO A 57 2.06 -16.40 -0.14
CA PRO A 57 0.89 -16.55 -1.00
C PRO A 57 -0.36 -16.79 -0.16
N ASP A 58 -1.50 -16.37 -0.72
CA ASP A 58 -2.80 -16.66 -0.14
C ASP A 58 -3.07 -18.18 -0.14
N PHE A 59 -3.78 -18.67 0.88
CA PHE A 59 -4.28 -20.04 0.88
C PHE A 59 -5.45 -20.17 -0.11
N ALA A 60 -5.54 -21.31 -0.81
CA ALA A 60 -6.48 -21.52 -1.92
C ALA A 60 -7.97 -21.29 -1.53
N ASP A 61 -8.33 -21.58 -0.29
CA ASP A 61 -9.73 -21.59 0.17
C ASP A 61 -10.16 -20.31 0.91
N PHE A 62 -9.26 -19.34 1.10
CA PHE A 62 -9.53 -18.16 1.91
C PHE A 62 -9.20 -16.86 1.17
N GLN A 63 -10.10 -15.87 1.29
CA GLN A 63 -9.81 -14.52 0.82
C GLN A 63 -8.79 -13.84 1.74
N SER A 64 -7.53 -13.99 1.35
CA SER A 64 -6.35 -13.58 2.09
C SER A 64 -5.82 -12.22 1.59
N PRO A 65 -4.80 -11.63 2.25
CA PRO A 65 -4.36 -10.27 1.97
C PRO A 65 -3.98 -9.99 0.51
N ILE A 66 -3.36 -10.92 -0.21
CA ILE A 66 -2.86 -10.64 -1.57
C ILE A 66 -4.03 -10.44 -2.54
N HIS A 67 -5.04 -11.30 -2.48
CA HIS A 67 -6.27 -11.20 -3.25
C HIS A 67 -6.95 -9.85 -2.99
N ASN A 68 -7.09 -9.47 -1.71
CA ASN A 68 -7.70 -8.21 -1.33
C ASN A 68 -6.93 -6.99 -1.85
N PHE A 69 -5.60 -7.01 -1.82
CA PHE A 69 -4.78 -5.94 -2.37
C PHE A 69 -4.91 -5.84 -3.89
N LYS A 70 -4.81 -6.95 -4.61
CA LYS A 70 -4.98 -6.98 -6.07
C LYS A 70 -6.36 -6.46 -6.47
N LEU A 71 -7.42 -6.94 -5.81
CA LEU A 71 -8.79 -6.52 -6.06
C LEU A 71 -9.02 -5.04 -5.76
N TYR A 72 -8.44 -4.52 -4.68
CA TYR A 72 -8.55 -3.10 -4.35
C TYR A 72 -7.83 -2.23 -5.38
N ILE A 73 -6.63 -2.62 -5.82
CA ILE A 73 -5.85 -1.89 -6.82
C ILE A 73 -6.53 -1.95 -8.19
N SER A 74 -7.10 -3.09 -8.59
CA SER A 74 -7.79 -3.24 -9.88
C SER A 74 -9.11 -2.48 -9.98
N LYS A 75 -9.75 -2.19 -8.84
CA LYS A 75 -10.98 -1.39 -8.78
C LYS A 75 -10.76 0.11 -8.87
N ARG A 76 -9.50 0.57 -8.93
CA ARG A 76 -9.21 1.99 -9.09
C ARG A 76 -9.55 2.42 -10.51
N SER A 77 -10.17 3.60 -10.64
CA SER A 77 -10.39 4.19 -11.96
C SER A 77 -9.05 4.42 -12.67
N ASP A 78 -9.01 4.21 -13.98
CA ASP A 78 -7.84 4.49 -14.81
C ASP A 78 -7.45 5.98 -14.77
N ASP A 79 -8.43 6.87 -14.51
CA ASP A 79 -8.22 8.30 -14.35
C ASP A 79 -7.63 8.69 -12.97
N CYS A 80 -7.45 7.72 -12.07
CA CYS A 80 -6.96 7.97 -10.72
C CYS A 80 -5.45 8.27 -10.70
N GLN A 81 -5.10 9.56 -10.64
CA GLN A 81 -3.70 10.03 -10.58
C GLN A 81 -3.04 9.88 -9.19
N SER A 82 -3.75 9.35 -8.18
CA SER A 82 -3.21 9.28 -6.82
C SER A 82 -2.25 8.09 -6.67
N PRO A 83 -0.97 8.32 -6.29
CA PRO A 83 0.00 7.25 -6.10
C PRO A 83 -0.21 6.48 -4.79
N TYR A 84 -1.01 7.02 -3.86
CA TYR A 84 -1.20 6.49 -2.51
C TYR A 84 -2.21 5.34 -2.51
N LEU A 85 -1.97 4.31 -1.70
CA LEU A 85 -2.90 3.19 -1.56
C LEU A 85 -4.26 3.68 -1.07
N HIS A 86 -4.32 4.46 0.00
CA HIS A 86 -5.61 4.93 0.53
C HIS A 86 -6.10 6.17 -0.22
N LEU A 87 -7.27 6.04 -0.84
CA LEU A 87 -7.98 7.16 -1.44
C LEU A 87 -8.68 8.00 -0.37
N ARG A 88 -8.64 9.32 -0.54
CA ARG A 88 -9.45 10.26 0.25
C ARG A 88 -10.73 10.59 -0.51
N ILE A 89 -11.78 10.94 0.23
CA ILE A 89 -13.02 11.46 -0.35
C ILE A 89 -12.67 12.73 -1.14
N ASN A 90 -13.07 12.77 -2.41
CA ASN A 90 -12.93 13.96 -3.21
C ASN A 90 -14.02 14.96 -2.83
N ASN A 91 -13.71 15.88 -1.92
CA ASN A 91 -14.64 16.91 -1.47
C ASN A 91 -14.95 17.98 -2.55
N LYS A 92 -14.35 17.88 -3.75
CA LYS A 92 -14.68 18.79 -4.87
C LYS A 92 -15.98 18.41 -5.59
N SER A 93 -16.51 17.21 -5.36
CA SER A 93 -17.81 16.78 -5.88
C SER A 93 -18.91 17.03 -4.84
N ALA A 94 -19.08 18.28 -4.40
CA ALA A 94 -20.36 18.69 -3.86
C ALA A 94 -21.36 18.64 -5.01
N TYR A 95 -22.22 17.62 -5.01
CA TYR A 95 -23.22 17.37 -6.03
C TYR A 95 -23.99 18.65 -6.39
N LYS A 96 -23.85 19.12 -7.64
CA LYS A 96 -24.89 19.93 -8.28
C LYS A 96 -25.95 18.93 -8.78
N PHE A 97 -26.97 18.70 -7.96
CA PHE A 97 -28.22 18.13 -8.45
C PHE A 97 -28.94 19.23 -9.25
N PHE A 98 -29.19 18.97 -10.53
CA PHE A 98 -30.12 19.75 -11.35
C PHE A 98 -31.56 19.37 -11.02
#